data_AF-F6B885-F1
#
_entry.id   AF-F6B885-F1
#
_cell.length_a   1.000
_cell.length_b   1.000
_cell.length_c   1.000
_cell.angle_alpha   90.00
_cell.angle_beta   90.00
_cell.angle_gamma   90.00
#
_symmetry.space_group_name_H-M   'P 1'
#
loop_
_entity.id
_entity.type
_entity.pdbx_description
1 polymer ?
#
loop_
_entity_poly.entity_id
_entity_poly.type
_entity_poly.pdbx_seq_one_letter_code
_entity_poly.pdbx_strand_id
1 'polypeptide(L)'
;MNLIQLVETYLATKQGNRKKLKAQLDRYIGFLNRENLMYYYQVLNSDKLESGRIKEDLLDFMLDHRGAQSKEKALKAVVNFWNYLYKEGIIPANPVAGVSLELVGLTSDQRRLQLVKFIQGKEKTIREIQQHFFVSERTIREDIKALREGRGLWNYTKIDEMRTEDGAIRFSSSIHPLFLTLNLTSLVELMMGIQEVLASNIDHKKPFELIYRQIWPQLTEYAKEHLARTNVTAPSGQEVRSFIDEPSYLRDSISSKLVYSIKGKNPVNITVEKDGVELEQEVLVFDNYSDQGQSYYKFRVLESGEEFAYPLSDIKQVKTARENRD
;
A
#
# COMPACT_ATOMS: atom_id res chain seq x y z
N MET A 1 17.63 38.58 -7.26
CA MET A 1 16.20 38.95 -7.44
C MET A 1 15.40 38.33 -6.29
N ASN A 2 14.17 38.69 -5.95
CA ASN A 2 13.26 37.94 -5.04
C ASN A 2 12.03 37.41 -5.84
N LEU A 3 11.18 36.52 -5.32
CA LEU A 3 10.05 35.96 -6.10
C LEU A 3 9.13 37.07 -6.62
N ILE A 4 8.91 38.09 -5.80
CA ILE A 4 8.15 39.28 -6.16
C ILE A 4 8.83 39.99 -7.34
N GLN A 5 10.14 40.22 -7.29
CA GLN A 5 10.91 40.84 -8.37
C GLN A 5 11.02 39.96 -9.62
N LEU A 6 11.10 38.63 -9.51
CA LEU A 6 11.12 37.68 -10.65
C LEU A 6 9.78 37.73 -11.37
N VAL A 7 8.70 37.68 -10.60
CA VAL A 7 7.35 37.79 -11.11
C VAL A 7 7.09 39.19 -11.65
N GLU A 8 7.55 40.26 -11.00
CA GLU A 8 7.49 41.63 -11.49
C GLU A 8 8.29 41.83 -12.79
N THR A 9 9.45 41.16 -12.92
CA THR A 9 10.28 41.17 -14.12
C THR A 9 9.60 40.41 -15.25
N TYR A 10 9.07 39.21 -14.99
CA TYR A 10 8.24 38.47 -15.95
C TYR A 10 7.01 39.29 -16.38
N LEU A 11 6.34 39.92 -15.42
CA LEU A 11 5.20 40.81 -15.65
C LEU A 11 5.55 42.05 -16.46
N ALA A 12 6.78 42.57 -16.33
CA ALA A 12 7.28 43.67 -17.14
C ALA A 12 7.45 43.25 -18.61
N THR A 13 7.73 41.97 -18.88
CA THR A 13 7.86 41.42 -20.25
C THR A 13 6.53 41.06 -20.92
N LYS A 14 5.42 40.91 -20.18
CA LYS A 14 4.10 40.51 -20.71
C LYS A 14 3.05 41.62 -20.51
N GLN A 15 2.97 42.56 -21.45
CA GLN A 15 2.09 43.75 -21.37
C GLN A 15 0.57 43.45 -21.24
N GLY A 16 0.09 42.26 -21.64
CA GLY A 16 -1.35 41.95 -21.68
C GLY A 16 -1.97 41.31 -20.43
N ASN A 17 -1.18 40.67 -19.55
CA ASN A 17 -1.70 39.84 -18.45
C ASN A 17 -1.45 40.42 -17.04
N ARG A 18 -0.86 41.62 -16.98
CA ARG A 18 -0.33 42.22 -15.75
C ARG A 18 -1.38 42.45 -14.66
N LYS A 19 -2.61 42.83 -15.04
CA LYS A 19 -3.69 43.14 -14.07
C LYS A 19 -4.31 41.88 -13.46
N LYS A 20 -4.54 40.84 -14.29
CA LYS A 20 -5.08 39.54 -13.86
C LYS A 20 -4.07 38.79 -13.00
N LEU A 21 -2.81 38.81 -13.42
CA LEU A 21 -1.74 38.14 -12.69
C LEU A 21 -1.38 38.88 -11.39
N LYS A 22 -1.35 40.21 -11.38
CA LYS A 22 -1.21 40.99 -10.14
C LYS A 22 -2.35 40.71 -9.15
N ALA A 23 -3.61 40.63 -9.60
CA ALA A 23 -4.73 40.27 -8.73
C ALA A 23 -4.64 38.82 -8.20
N GLN A 24 -4.14 37.87 -9.00
CA GLN A 24 -3.85 36.51 -8.52
C GLN A 24 -2.72 36.54 -7.50
N LEU A 25 -1.62 37.23 -7.79
CA LEU A 25 -0.49 37.42 -6.88
C LEU A 25 -0.92 38.08 -5.59
N ASP A 26 -1.68 39.16 -5.59
CA ASP A 26 -2.13 39.84 -4.37
C ASP A 26 -3.00 38.89 -3.51
N ARG A 27 -3.82 38.05 -4.16
CA ARG A 27 -4.61 37.00 -3.50
C ARG A 27 -3.73 35.88 -2.93
N TYR A 28 -2.61 35.57 -3.58
CA TYR A 28 -1.61 34.63 -3.08
C TYR A 28 -0.67 35.28 -2.06
N ILE A 29 -0.30 36.56 -2.15
CA ILE A 29 0.64 37.29 -1.29
C ILE A 29 0.09 37.37 0.13
N GLY A 30 -1.22 37.50 0.33
CA GLY A 30 -1.83 37.33 1.66
C GLY A 30 -1.62 35.92 2.26
N PHE A 31 -1.45 34.91 1.40
CA PHE A 31 -1.10 33.53 1.73
C PHE A 31 0.42 33.31 1.84
N LEU A 32 1.21 34.03 1.03
CA LEU A 32 2.67 33.94 0.90
C LEU A 32 3.42 34.85 1.89
N ASN A 33 2.75 35.81 2.53
CA ASN A 33 3.30 36.69 3.58
C ASN A 33 3.55 35.98 4.92
N ARG A 34 3.35 34.65 5.00
CA ARG A 34 3.92 33.86 6.09
C ARG A 34 5.40 33.64 5.77
N GLU A 35 6.28 33.97 6.72
CA GLU A 35 7.74 34.03 6.59
C GLU A 35 8.39 32.83 5.86
N ASN A 36 7.75 31.67 5.88
CA ASN A 36 8.22 30.43 5.26
C ASN A 36 8.38 30.51 3.73
N LEU A 37 7.64 31.36 2.99
CA LEU A 37 7.73 31.40 1.52
C LEU A 37 8.90 32.21 0.95
N MET A 38 9.47 33.11 1.75
CA MET A 38 10.73 33.80 1.40
C MET A 38 11.93 32.86 1.37
N TYR A 39 11.89 31.76 2.14
CA TYR A 39 12.92 30.73 2.16
C TYR A 39 12.94 29.88 0.87
N TYR A 40 11.77 29.50 0.34
CA TYR A 40 11.68 28.75 -0.93
C TYR A 40 12.37 29.47 -2.10
N TYR A 41 12.41 30.80 -2.04
CA TYR A 41 13.06 31.59 -3.06
C TYR A 41 14.60 31.61 -2.94
N GLN A 42 15.15 31.56 -1.73
CA GLN A 42 16.61 31.41 -1.56
C GLN A 42 17.09 30.07 -2.12
N VAL A 43 16.25 29.04 -2.07
CA VAL A 43 16.50 27.72 -2.68
C VAL A 43 16.37 27.77 -4.21
N LEU A 44 15.38 28.50 -4.76
CA LEU A 44 15.19 28.66 -6.22
C LEU A 44 16.33 29.40 -6.94
N ASN A 45 17.04 30.28 -6.24
CA ASN A 45 18.24 30.98 -6.77
C ASN A 45 19.54 30.24 -6.51
N SER A 46 19.50 29.09 -5.85
CA SER A 46 20.64 28.18 -5.79
C SER A 46 20.50 27.20 -6.95
N ASP A 47 21.59 26.87 -7.65
CA ASP A 47 21.62 25.84 -8.72
C ASP A 47 21.24 24.42 -8.24
N LYS A 48 20.74 24.28 -7.01
CA LYS A 48 20.36 23.05 -6.33
C LYS A 48 18.92 23.13 -5.84
N LEU A 49 17.99 23.08 -6.78
CA LEU A 49 16.60 22.73 -6.52
C LEU A 49 16.54 21.25 -6.13
N GLU A 50 16.87 20.93 -4.88
CA GLU A 50 16.64 19.59 -4.34
C GLU A 50 15.14 19.44 -4.05
N SER A 51 14.43 18.68 -4.88
CA SER A 51 12.99 18.40 -4.76
C SER A 51 12.56 17.88 -3.38
N GLY A 52 13.50 17.37 -2.57
CA GLY A 52 13.25 16.95 -1.19
C GLY A 52 12.94 18.11 -0.24
N ARG A 53 13.63 19.25 -0.36
CA ARG A 53 13.51 20.40 0.56
C ARG A 53 12.15 21.10 0.43
N ILE A 54 11.65 21.22 -0.80
CA ILE A 54 10.30 21.76 -1.06
C ILE A 54 9.21 20.94 -0.37
N LYS A 55 9.32 19.61 -0.35
CA LYS A 55 8.31 18.76 0.32
C LYS A 55 8.31 18.95 1.84
N GLU A 56 9.46 19.29 2.43
CA GLU A 56 9.60 19.55 3.86
C GLU A 56 9.00 20.88 4.24
N ASP A 57 9.34 21.92 3.49
CA ASP A 57 8.77 23.23 3.73
C ASP A 57 7.24 23.21 3.51
N LEU A 58 6.76 22.41 2.53
CA LEU A 58 5.32 22.23 2.28
C LEU A 58 4.68 21.47 3.44
N LEU A 59 5.36 20.46 3.97
CA LEU A 59 4.93 19.76 5.16
C LEU A 59 4.80 20.73 6.33
N ASP A 60 5.82 21.53 6.64
CA ASP A 60 5.79 22.50 7.74
C ASP A 60 4.66 23.51 7.56
N PHE A 61 4.54 24.10 6.37
CA PHE A 61 3.42 24.97 6.00
C PHE A 61 2.06 24.31 6.24
N MET A 62 1.94 23.03 5.91
CA MET A 62 0.71 22.25 6.09
C MET A 62 0.44 21.86 7.55
N LEU A 63 1.48 21.68 8.37
CA LEU A 63 1.35 21.43 9.79
C LEU A 63 0.82 22.65 10.55
N ASP A 64 1.14 23.87 10.08
CA ASP A 64 0.67 25.13 10.66
C ASP A 64 -0.84 25.42 10.45
N HIS A 65 -1.49 24.72 9.52
CA HIS A 65 -2.91 24.92 9.22
C HIS A 65 -3.78 23.98 10.08
N ARG A 66 -4.75 24.53 10.82
CA ARG A 66 -5.69 23.74 11.62
C ARG A 66 -6.88 23.26 10.76
N GLY A 67 -7.15 21.96 10.79
CA GLY A 67 -8.32 21.34 10.15
C GLY A 67 -8.11 20.91 8.68
N ALA A 68 -8.74 19.79 8.31
CA ALA A 68 -8.60 19.15 7.00
C ALA A 68 -8.96 20.06 5.82
N GLN A 69 -10.09 20.78 5.90
CA GLN A 69 -10.55 21.69 4.84
C GLN A 69 -9.62 22.90 4.65
N SER A 70 -9.06 23.43 5.74
CA SER A 70 -8.10 24.54 5.69
C SER A 70 -6.80 24.11 5.03
N LYS A 71 -6.28 22.93 5.42
CA LYS A 71 -5.12 22.29 4.82
C LYS A 71 -5.31 22.03 3.33
N GLU A 72 -6.42 21.42 2.94
CA GLU A 72 -6.71 21.12 1.54
C GLU A 72 -6.78 22.39 0.68
N LYS A 73 -7.49 23.43 1.15
CA LYS A 73 -7.57 24.71 0.46
C LYS A 73 -6.20 25.39 0.35
N ALA A 74 -5.39 25.31 1.41
CA ALA A 74 -4.04 25.85 1.45
C ALA A 74 -3.10 25.14 0.48
N LEU A 75 -3.09 23.80 0.48
CA LEU A 75 -2.28 23.04 -0.46
C LEU A 75 -2.72 23.24 -1.90
N LYS A 76 -4.03 23.23 -2.18
CA LYS A 76 -4.57 23.53 -3.52
C LYS A 76 -4.09 24.90 -4.00
N ALA A 77 -4.11 25.91 -3.13
CA ALA A 77 -3.62 27.24 -3.47
C ALA A 77 -2.12 27.21 -3.84
N VAL A 78 -1.29 26.57 -3.01
CA VAL A 78 0.16 26.48 -3.21
C VAL A 78 0.52 25.65 -4.47
N VAL A 79 -0.10 24.49 -4.65
CA VAL A 79 0.11 23.63 -5.83
C VAL A 79 -0.32 24.34 -7.11
N ASN A 80 -1.47 25.01 -7.11
CA ASN A 80 -1.93 25.77 -8.27
C ASN A 80 -0.99 26.94 -8.60
N PHE A 81 -0.45 27.60 -7.57
CA PHE A 81 0.52 28.68 -7.75
C PHE A 81 1.82 28.18 -8.39
N TRP A 82 2.41 27.10 -7.87
CA TRP A 82 3.63 26.52 -8.44
C TRP A 82 3.44 25.97 -9.85
N ASN A 83 2.31 25.30 -10.10
CA ASN A 83 1.93 24.84 -11.44
C ASN A 83 1.77 26.02 -12.42
N TYR A 84 1.23 27.14 -11.97
CA TYR A 84 1.11 28.34 -12.77
C TYR A 84 2.49 28.90 -13.14
N LEU A 85 3.39 29.07 -12.16
CA LEU A 85 4.75 29.56 -12.41
C LEU A 85 5.50 28.68 -13.41
N TYR A 86 5.37 27.36 -13.28
CA TYR A 86 5.98 26.41 -14.21
C TYR A 86 5.40 26.51 -15.62
N LYS A 87 4.07 26.54 -15.77
CA LYS A 87 3.40 26.64 -17.09
C LYS A 87 3.73 27.92 -17.84
N GLU A 88 3.96 29.01 -17.11
CA GLU A 88 4.35 30.31 -17.68
C GLU A 88 5.86 30.39 -18.00
N GLY A 89 6.63 29.32 -17.72
CA GLY A 89 8.08 29.31 -17.93
C GLY A 89 8.85 30.22 -16.98
N ILE A 90 8.23 30.65 -15.88
CA ILE A 90 8.86 31.51 -14.87
C ILE A 90 9.88 30.71 -14.06
N ILE A 91 9.65 29.41 -13.88
CA ILE A 91 10.56 28.47 -13.24
C ILE A 91 10.85 27.28 -14.16
N PRO A 92 12.07 26.71 -14.12
CA PRO A 92 12.50 25.68 -15.06
C PRO A 92 11.95 24.28 -14.76
N ALA A 93 11.48 24.04 -13.53
CA ALA A 93 10.95 22.75 -13.10
C ALA A 93 9.71 22.95 -12.23
N ASN A 94 8.81 21.96 -12.22
CA ASN A 94 7.63 21.97 -11.37
C ASN A 94 7.97 21.40 -9.97
N PRO A 95 8.07 22.24 -8.93
CA PRO A 95 8.53 21.80 -7.61
C PRO A 95 7.47 20.96 -6.87
N VAL A 96 6.22 20.99 -7.33
CA VAL A 96 5.11 20.20 -6.77
C VAL A 96 4.75 18.99 -7.63
N ALA A 97 5.63 18.61 -8.58
CA ALA A 97 5.44 17.39 -9.35
C ALA A 97 5.36 16.16 -8.41
N GLY A 98 4.27 15.39 -8.53
CA GLY A 98 4.02 14.22 -7.70
C GLY A 98 3.40 14.51 -6.32
N VAL A 99 3.04 15.77 -6.01
CA VAL A 99 2.18 16.07 -4.87
C VAL A 99 0.75 15.64 -5.21
N SER A 100 0.23 14.65 -4.48
CA SER A 100 -1.17 14.23 -4.64
C SER A 100 -2.07 15.05 -3.72
N LEU A 101 -2.88 15.92 -4.33
CA LEU A 101 -3.90 16.69 -3.62
C LEU A 101 -4.96 15.80 -2.97
N GLU A 102 -5.18 14.60 -3.50
CA GLU A 102 -6.14 13.62 -2.98
C GLU A 102 -5.72 13.03 -1.64
N LEU A 103 -4.44 13.10 -1.30
CA LEU A 103 -3.91 12.61 -0.02
C LEU A 103 -4.07 13.61 1.12
N VAL A 104 -4.52 14.83 0.82
CA VAL A 104 -4.70 15.89 1.81
C VAL A 104 -6.16 15.99 2.22
N GLY A 105 -6.35 16.15 3.53
CA GLY A 105 -7.69 16.23 4.11
C GLY A 105 -8.39 14.88 4.22
N LEU A 106 -7.69 13.78 3.93
CA LEU A 106 -8.19 12.43 4.17
C LEU A 106 -8.68 12.29 5.62
N THR A 107 -9.83 11.63 5.78
CA THR A 107 -10.27 11.18 7.10
C THR A 107 -9.23 10.21 7.69
N SER A 108 -9.30 9.97 9.00
CA SER A 108 -8.39 9.01 9.63
C SER A 108 -8.43 7.64 8.96
N ASP A 109 -9.62 7.15 8.59
CA ASP A 109 -9.76 5.83 7.97
C ASP A 109 -9.26 5.79 6.53
N GLN A 110 -9.55 6.82 5.74
CA GLN A 110 -8.98 6.92 4.39
C GLN A 110 -7.46 7.01 4.42
N ARG A 111 -6.90 7.77 5.36
CA ARG A 111 -5.44 7.89 5.51
C ARG A 111 -4.82 6.58 5.95
N ARG A 112 -5.42 5.84 6.88
CA ARG A 112 -4.98 4.49 7.29
C ARG A 112 -4.98 3.52 6.11
N LEU A 113 -6.02 3.55 5.27
CA LEU A 113 -6.08 2.75 4.04
C LEU A 113 -4.91 3.04 3.11
N GLN A 114 -4.70 4.32 2.82
CA GLN A 114 -3.61 4.73 1.93
C GLN A 114 -2.25 4.46 2.56
N LEU A 115 -2.12 4.56 3.89
CA LEU A 115 -0.89 4.27 4.63
C LEU A 115 -0.49 2.81 4.47
N VAL A 116 -1.40 1.86 4.68
CA VAL A 116 -1.11 0.42 4.50
C VAL A 116 -0.66 0.15 3.06
N LYS A 117 -1.34 0.73 2.05
CA LYS A 117 -0.92 0.62 0.64
C LYS A 117 0.47 1.20 0.39
N PHE A 118 0.78 2.34 1.00
CA PHE A 118 2.03 3.05 0.80
C PHE A 118 3.25 2.32 1.39
N ILE A 119 3.06 1.64 2.53
CA ILE A 119 4.10 0.83 3.18
C ILE A 119 4.09 -0.63 2.71
N GLN A 120 3.25 -0.96 1.72
CA GLN A 120 3.12 -2.33 1.25
C GLN A 120 4.33 -2.72 0.39
N GLY A 121 5.03 -3.78 0.80
CA GLY A 121 6.16 -4.34 0.03
C GLY A 121 7.40 -3.45 -0.06
N LYS A 122 7.39 -2.26 0.56
CA LYS A 122 8.53 -1.33 0.63
C LYS A 122 8.57 -0.68 2.00
N GLU A 123 9.75 -0.71 2.62
CA GLU A 123 9.98 0.02 3.87
C GLU A 123 9.84 1.53 3.65
N LYS A 124 9.22 2.19 4.63
CA LYS A 124 9.06 3.64 4.65
C LYS A 124 9.43 4.23 5.99
N THR A 125 10.27 5.26 5.94
CA THR A 125 10.60 6.07 7.10
C THR A 125 9.42 6.95 7.51
N ILE A 126 9.40 7.39 8.77
CA ILE A 126 8.44 8.41 9.25
C ILE A 126 8.45 9.64 8.32
N ARG A 127 9.64 10.14 7.95
CA ARG A 127 9.79 11.34 7.11
C ARG A 127 9.13 11.16 5.74
N GLU A 128 9.34 10.03 5.07
CA GLU A 128 8.69 9.73 3.80
C GLU A 128 7.16 9.71 3.93
N ILE A 129 6.64 9.13 5.02
CA ILE A 129 5.20 9.09 5.28
C ILE A 129 4.66 10.50 5.55
N GLN A 130 5.36 11.32 6.32
CA GLN A 130 4.96 12.72 6.56
C GLN A 130 4.89 13.52 5.26
N GLN A 131 5.92 13.41 4.42
CA GLN A 131 5.96 14.09 3.12
C GLN A 131 4.88 13.60 2.15
N HIS A 132 4.49 12.32 2.24
CA HIS A 132 3.45 11.75 1.38
C HIS A 132 2.03 12.16 1.80
N PHE A 133 1.76 12.18 3.11
CA PHE A 133 0.42 12.42 3.66
C PHE A 133 0.19 13.83 4.24
N PHE A 134 1.24 14.65 4.34
CA PHE A 134 1.21 15.99 4.94
C PHE A 134 0.65 15.99 6.38
N VAL A 135 1.06 15.00 7.17
CA VAL A 135 0.67 14.83 8.58
C VAL A 135 1.88 14.80 9.50
N SER A 136 1.65 15.05 10.79
CA SER A 136 2.71 15.00 11.79
C SER A 136 3.11 13.56 12.10
N GLU A 137 4.32 13.38 12.60
CA GLU A 137 4.78 12.10 13.15
C GLU A 137 3.79 11.54 14.19
N ARG A 138 3.24 12.40 15.06
CA ARG A 138 2.24 12.00 16.05
C ARG A 138 1.03 11.34 15.40
N THR A 139 0.48 11.95 14.34
CA THR A 139 -0.66 11.39 13.61
C THR A 139 -0.31 10.04 12.97
N ILE A 140 0.90 9.89 12.42
CA ILE A 140 1.36 8.62 11.85
C ILE A 140 1.41 7.55 12.94
N ARG A 141 2.00 7.84 14.10
CA ARG A 141 2.07 6.89 15.22
C ARG A 141 0.69 6.49 15.73
N GLU A 142 -0.24 7.45 15.81
CA GLU A 142 -1.64 7.18 16.16
C GLU A 142 -2.33 6.29 15.12
N ASP A 143 -2.10 6.51 13.83
CA ASP A 143 -2.66 5.68 12.76
C ASP A 143 -2.07 4.27 12.73
N ILE A 144 -0.76 4.13 12.86
CA ILE A 144 -0.08 2.82 12.97
C ILE A 144 -0.60 2.06 14.19
N LYS A 145 -0.74 2.73 15.33
CA LYS A 145 -1.33 2.13 16.53
C LYS A 145 -2.77 1.68 16.30
N ALA A 146 -3.61 2.52 15.70
CA ALA A 146 -4.99 2.18 15.39
C ALA A 146 -5.11 0.98 14.43
N LEU A 147 -4.23 0.89 13.43
CA LEU A 147 -4.15 -0.25 12.51
C LEU A 147 -3.72 -1.54 13.22
N ARG A 148 -2.71 -1.46 14.09
CA ARG A 148 -2.22 -2.60 14.89
C ARG A 148 -3.28 -3.11 15.87
N GLU A 149 -4.08 -2.22 16.44
CA GLU A 149 -5.12 -2.57 17.42
C GLU A 149 -6.48 -2.91 16.79
N GLY A 150 -6.61 -2.85 15.46
CA GLY A 150 -7.89 -3.11 14.78
C GLY A 150 -9.00 -2.14 15.17
N ARG A 151 -8.71 -0.84 15.27
CA ARG A 151 -9.72 0.18 15.62
C ARG A 151 -10.52 0.62 14.39
N GLY A 152 -11.84 0.66 14.50
CA GLY A 152 -12.74 1.18 13.46
C GLY A 152 -13.11 0.11 12.42
N LEU A 153 -13.01 0.44 11.13
CA LEU A 153 -13.27 -0.47 10.00
C LEU A 153 -12.14 -1.49 9.74
N TRP A 154 -11.19 -1.60 10.67
CA TRP A 154 -9.92 -2.30 10.45
C TRP A 154 -9.84 -3.55 11.32
N ASN A 155 -9.48 -4.67 10.70
CA ASN A 155 -8.96 -5.83 11.41
C ASN A 155 -7.51 -5.57 11.87
N TYR A 156 -7.04 -6.33 12.86
CA TYR A 156 -5.66 -6.22 13.37
C TYR A 156 -4.68 -6.39 12.21
N THR A 157 -4.00 -5.31 11.88
CA THR A 157 -3.08 -5.22 10.74
C THR A 157 -1.66 -5.32 11.26
N LYS A 158 -0.94 -6.37 10.88
CA LYS A 158 0.49 -6.48 11.18
C LYS A 158 1.26 -5.44 10.37
N ILE A 159 1.93 -4.56 11.09
CA ILE A 159 2.87 -3.59 10.54
C ILE A 159 4.19 -3.79 11.26
N ASP A 160 5.20 -4.18 10.51
CA ASP A 160 6.54 -4.36 11.02
C ASP A 160 7.19 -2.99 11.25
N GLU A 161 7.96 -2.89 12.33
CA GLU A 161 8.71 -1.70 12.69
C GLU A 161 10.16 -2.11 12.93
N MET A 162 11.06 -1.52 12.14
CA MET A 162 12.48 -1.80 12.20
C MET A 162 13.21 -0.51 12.55
N ARG A 163 14.17 -0.62 13.46
CA ARG A 163 15.14 0.44 13.73
C ARG A 163 16.40 0.15 12.95
N THR A 164 16.79 1.09 12.10
CA THR A 164 18.07 1.02 11.40
C THR A 164 19.22 1.44 12.31
N GLU A 165 20.45 1.14 11.90
CA GLU A 165 21.68 1.43 12.68
C GLU A 165 21.86 2.93 12.95
N ASP A 166 21.36 3.78 12.05
CA ASP A 166 21.32 5.25 12.21
C ASP A 166 20.20 5.75 13.13
N GLY A 167 19.42 4.83 13.74
CA GLY A 167 18.32 5.14 14.65
C GLY A 167 17.00 5.50 13.95
N ALA A 168 16.93 5.50 12.61
CA ALA A 168 15.69 5.78 11.91
C ALA A 168 14.68 4.62 12.07
N ILE A 169 13.39 4.97 12.15
CA ILE A 169 12.30 4.00 12.24
C ILE A 169 11.71 3.82 10.86
N ARG A 170 11.60 2.56 10.42
CA ARG A 170 10.98 2.15 9.17
C ARG A 170 9.79 1.24 9.42
N PHE A 171 8.74 1.44 8.61
CA PHE A 171 7.53 0.63 8.62
C PHE A 171 7.37 -0.13 7.31
N SER A 172 6.88 -1.36 7.40
CA SER A 172 6.50 -2.17 6.25
C SER A 172 5.30 -3.06 6.56
N SER A 173 4.55 -3.44 5.54
CA SER A 173 3.53 -4.49 5.66
C SER A 173 3.50 -5.36 4.40
N SER A 174 3.20 -6.64 4.57
CA SER A 174 2.85 -7.55 3.48
C SER A 174 1.36 -7.52 3.16
N ILE A 175 0.54 -6.91 4.04
CA ILE A 175 -0.91 -6.90 3.93
C ILE A 175 -1.35 -5.95 2.81
N HIS A 176 -2.17 -6.45 1.89
CA HIS A 176 -2.91 -5.62 0.94
C HIS A 176 -4.30 -5.33 1.51
N PRO A 177 -4.69 -4.07 1.74
CA PRO A 177 -6.05 -3.77 2.15
C PRO A 177 -6.99 -3.87 0.94
N LEU A 178 -8.00 -4.73 1.01
CA LEU A 178 -9.05 -4.84 0.01
C LEU A 178 -10.40 -4.53 0.67
N PHE A 179 -11.08 -3.47 0.18
CA PHE A 179 -12.44 -3.13 0.59
C PHE A 179 -13.37 -3.40 -0.58
N LEU A 180 -14.27 -4.37 -0.41
CA LEU A 180 -15.27 -4.73 -1.41
C LEU A 180 -16.65 -4.31 -0.91
N THR A 181 -17.29 -3.37 -1.60
CA THR A 181 -18.70 -3.08 -1.39
C THR A 181 -19.50 -3.96 -2.34
N LEU A 182 -20.11 -5.01 -1.81
CA LEU A 182 -20.93 -5.95 -2.56
C LEU A 182 -22.40 -5.61 -2.36
N ASN A 183 -23.20 -5.71 -3.43
CA ASN A 183 -24.65 -5.79 -3.24
C ASN A 183 -25.00 -7.13 -2.55
N LEU A 184 -26.22 -7.24 -2.00
CA LEU A 184 -26.59 -8.40 -1.21
C LEU A 184 -26.54 -9.71 -2.01
N THR A 185 -26.95 -9.70 -3.28
CA THR A 185 -26.89 -10.88 -4.15
C THR A 185 -25.44 -11.36 -4.34
N SER A 186 -24.53 -10.45 -4.70
CA SER A 186 -23.11 -10.77 -4.88
C SER A 186 -22.45 -11.20 -3.58
N LEU A 187 -22.88 -10.66 -2.43
CA LEU A 187 -22.42 -11.14 -1.13
C LEU A 187 -22.89 -12.58 -0.88
N VAL A 188 -24.17 -12.88 -1.12
CA VAL A 188 -24.71 -14.24 -0.96
C VAL A 188 -23.97 -15.23 -1.87
N GLU A 189 -23.79 -14.90 -3.14
CA GLU A 189 -23.05 -15.72 -4.11
C GLU A 189 -21.60 -15.95 -3.68
N LEU A 190 -20.90 -14.91 -3.22
CA LEU A 190 -19.54 -15.02 -2.71
C LEU A 190 -19.46 -15.98 -1.51
N MET A 191 -20.36 -15.82 -0.54
CA MET A 191 -20.36 -16.64 0.67
C MET A 191 -20.72 -18.10 0.36
N MET A 192 -21.67 -18.33 -0.55
CA MET A 192 -21.98 -19.67 -1.06
C MET A 192 -20.77 -20.31 -1.74
N GLY A 193 -20.12 -19.59 -2.67
CA GLY A 193 -18.95 -20.10 -3.39
C GLY A 193 -17.78 -20.43 -2.45
N ILE A 194 -17.52 -19.59 -1.44
CA ILE A 194 -16.52 -19.89 -0.41
C ILE A 194 -16.89 -21.18 0.34
N GLN A 195 -18.14 -21.35 0.76
CA GLN A 195 -18.57 -22.54 1.49
C GLN A 195 -18.50 -23.82 0.63
N GLU A 196 -18.84 -23.74 -0.65
CA GLU A 196 -18.69 -24.86 -1.60
C GLU A 196 -17.22 -25.28 -1.74
N VAL A 197 -16.31 -24.31 -1.85
CA VAL A 197 -14.87 -24.54 -1.87
C VAL A 197 -14.40 -25.22 -0.57
N LEU A 198 -14.90 -24.77 0.58
CA LEU A 198 -14.59 -25.38 1.88
C LEU A 198 -15.14 -26.81 2.01
N ALA A 199 -16.27 -27.13 1.38
CA ALA A 199 -16.86 -28.46 1.36
C ALA A 199 -16.18 -29.42 0.36
N SER A 200 -15.62 -28.89 -0.74
CA SER A 200 -14.98 -29.65 -1.83
C SER A 200 -13.67 -30.32 -1.40
N ASN A 201 -13.20 -31.40 -2.03
CA ASN A 201 -11.91 -32.00 -1.67
C ASN A 201 -10.73 -31.32 -2.38
N ILE A 202 -10.41 -30.07 -2.01
CA ILE A 202 -9.26 -29.33 -2.55
C ILE A 202 -8.17 -29.12 -1.51
N ASP A 203 -6.90 -29.03 -1.95
CA ASP A 203 -5.74 -28.90 -1.06
C ASP A 203 -5.57 -27.50 -0.44
N HIS A 204 -6.31 -26.50 -0.95
CA HIS A 204 -6.09 -25.07 -0.67
C HIS A 204 -7.24 -24.39 0.07
N LYS A 205 -7.89 -25.07 1.01
CA LYS A 205 -9.05 -24.52 1.74
C LYS A 205 -8.73 -23.38 2.70
N LYS A 206 -7.54 -23.41 3.30
CA LYS A 206 -7.21 -22.54 4.44
C LYS A 206 -7.29 -21.04 4.12
N PRO A 207 -6.79 -20.54 2.97
CA PRO A 207 -7.02 -19.15 2.56
C PRO A 207 -8.51 -18.79 2.51
N PHE A 208 -9.35 -19.66 1.98
CA PHE A 208 -10.80 -19.45 1.93
C PHE A 208 -11.43 -19.45 3.31
N GLU A 209 -10.99 -20.34 4.21
CA GLU A 209 -11.47 -20.37 5.59
C GLU A 209 -11.15 -19.05 6.33
N LEU A 210 -9.94 -18.53 6.12
CA LEU A 210 -9.50 -17.26 6.71
C LEU A 210 -10.31 -16.09 6.15
N ILE A 211 -10.49 -16.02 4.83
CA ILE A 211 -11.33 -15.02 4.17
C ILE A 211 -12.76 -15.10 4.72
N TYR A 212 -13.31 -16.32 4.84
CA TYR A 212 -14.66 -16.55 5.36
C TYR A 212 -14.82 -16.02 6.78
N ARG A 213 -13.88 -16.36 7.67
CA ARG A 213 -13.84 -15.89 9.06
C ARG A 213 -13.60 -14.38 9.19
N GLN A 214 -12.99 -13.75 8.20
CA GLN A 214 -12.79 -12.29 8.16
C GLN A 214 -14.03 -11.56 7.64
N ILE A 215 -14.74 -12.09 6.64
CA ILE A 215 -15.94 -11.46 6.08
C ILE A 215 -17.12 -11.56 7.04
N TRP A 216 -17.36 -12.73 7.63
CA TRP A 216 -18.53 -13.00 8.47
C TRP A 216 -18.80 -11.94 9.57
N PRO A 217 -17.82 -11.53 10.41
CA PRO A 217 -18.04 -10.53 11.46
C PRO A 217 -18.30 -9.13 10.92
N GLN A 218 -18.01 -8.85 9.64
CA GLN A 218 -18.28 -7.56 9.00
C GLN A 218 -19.70 -7.46 8.46
N LEU A 219 -20.47 -8.56 8.47
CA LEU A 219 -21.83 -8.59 7.96
C LEU A 219 -22.81 -7.96 8.93
N THR A 220 -23.75 -7.18 8.39
CA THR A 220 -24.90 -6.69 9.13
C THR A 220 -25.86 -7.83 9.47
N GLU A 221 -26.67 -7.68 10.52
CA GLU A 221 -27.72 -8.67 10.84
C GLU A 221 -28.68 -8.89 9.66
N TYR A 222 -29.04 -7.81 8.95
CA TYR A 222 -29.84 -7.91 7.72
C TYR A 222 -29.21 -8.82 6.67
N ALA A 223 -27.90 -8.75 6.44
CA ALA A 223 -27.21 -9.63 5.50
C ALA A 223 -27.18 -11.08 6.01
N LYS A 224 -26.93 -11.29 7.31
CA LYS A 224 -26.93 -12.63 7.93
C LYS A 224 -28.30 -13.31 7.85
N GLU A 225 -29.39 -12.57 8.05
CA GLU A 225 -30.76 -13.07 7.89
C GLU A 225 -31.03 -13.59 6.48
N HIS A 226 -30.49 -12.94 5.45
CA HIS A 226 -30.64 -13.40 4.07
C HIS A 226 -29.78 -14.63 3.79
N LEU A 227 -28.57 -14.69 4.33
CA LEU A 227 -27.72 -15.88 4.26
C LEU A 227 -28.37 -17.08 4.96
N ALA A 228 -29.07 -16.87 6.08
CA ALA A 228 -29.79 -17.92 6.80
C ALA A 228 -30.96 -18.54 6.00
N ARG A 229 -31.45 -17.86 4.94
CA ARG A 229 -32.43 -18.42 3.99
C ARG A 229 -31.78 -19.30 2.91
N THR A 230 -30.46 -19.40 2.92
CA THR A 230 -29.66 -20.26 2.05
C THR A 230 -28.99 -21.36 2.88
N ASN A 231 -28.12 -22.15 2.25
CA ASN A 231 -27.32 -23.15 2.97
C ASN A 231 -26.04 -22.58 3.61
N VAL A 232 -25.84 -21.26 3.57
CA VAL A 232 -24.65 -20.63 4.14
C VAL A 232 -24.73 -20.60 5.67
N THR A 233 -23.71 -21.13 6.35
CA THR A 233 -23.65 -21.20 7.82
C THR A 233 -22.47 -20.42 8.38
N ALA A 234 -22.59 -19.92 9.61
CA ALA A 234 -21.49 -19.21 10.26
C ALA A 234 -20.20 -20.06 10.28
N PRO A 235 -19.02 -19.46 10.07
CA PRO A 235 -17.76 -20.17 10.19
C PRO A 235 -17.62 -20.78 11.58
N SER A 236 -17.12 -22.02 11.65
CA SER A 236 -16.76 -22.65 12.91
C SER A 236 -15.46 -22.07 13.47
N GLY A 237 -15.29 -22.11 14.80
CA GLY A 237 -14.09 -21.64 15.49
C GLY A 237 -14.12 -20.17 15.93
N GLN A 238 -13.01 -19.70 16.52
CA GLN A 238 -12.91 -18.32 16.99
C GLN A 238 -12.84 -17.33 15.82
N GLU A 239 -13.48 -16.16 16.00
CA GLU A 239 -13.34 -15.03 15.11
C GLU A 239 -11.85 -14.68 14.93
N VAL A 240 -11.37 -14.73 13.69
CA VAL A 240 -10.01 -14.33 13.36
C VAL A 240 -10.06 -12.84 13.01
N ARG A 241 -9.74 -12.01 14.00
CA ARG A 241 -9.66 -10.55 13.80
C ARG A 241 -8.31 -10.08 13.28
N SER A 242 -7.34 -10.96 13.13
CA SER A 242 -5.97 -10.62 12.70
C SER A 242 -5.67 -11.12 11.29
N PHE A 243 -5.05 -10.27 10.49
CA PHE A 243 -4.45 -10.71 9.23
C PHE A 243 -3.25 -11.60 9.53
N ILE A 244 -3.15 -12.72 8.80
CA ILE A 244 -1.95 -13.56 8.82
C ILE A 244 -0.91 -12.88 7.94
N ASP A 245 0.26 -12.62 8.50
CA ASP A 245 1.38 -12.10 7.74
C ASP A 245 2.04 -13.18 6.90
N GLU A 246 2.69 -12.75 5.82
CA GLU A 246 3.31 -13.64 4.86
C GLU A 246 4.29 -14.64 5.51
N PRO A 247 5.20 -14.27 6.43
CA PRO A 247 6.02 -15.25 7.17
C PRO A 247 5.24 -16.33 7.92
N SER A 248 4.11 -15.97 8.54
CA SER A 248 3.26 -16.95 9.22
C SER A 248 2.51 -17.84 8.24
N TYR A 249 2.12 -17.30 7.09
CA TYR A 249 1.51 -18.06 6.00
C TYR A 249 2.48 -19.10 5.40
N LEU A 250 3.78 -18.76 5.28
CA LEU A 250 4.80 -19.67 4.74
C LEU A 250 5.11 -20.87 5.62
N ARG A 251 4.98 -20.73 6.94
CA ARG A 251 5.23 -21.83 7.89
C ARG A 251 4.14 -22.90 7.88
N ASP A 252 3.06 -22.63 7.16
CA ASP A 252 1.79 -23.29 7.40
C ASP A 252 1.57 -24.54 6.53
N SER A 253 2.09 -24.54 5.30
CA SER A 253 2.01 -25.70 4.41
C SER A 253 3.04 -25.63 3.27
N ILE A 254 3.32 -26.80 2.69
CA ILE A 254 4.08 -26.93 1.42
C ILE A 254 3.47 -26.06 0.33
N SER A 255 2.15 -26.12 0.23
CA SER A 255 1.39 -25.44 -0.81
C SER A 255 1.50 -23.91 -0.69
N SER A 256 1.53 -23.36 0.53
CA SER A 256 1.80 -21.95 0.79
C SER A 256 3.19 -21.52 0.35
N LYS A 257 4.22 -22.36 0.59
CA LYS A 257 5.59 -22.09 0.13
C LYS A 257 5.71 -22.09 -1.39
N LEU A 258 5.01 -22.99 -2.07
CA LEU A 258 4.97 -23.05 -3.54
C LEU A 258 4.29 -21.81 -4.13
N VAL A 259 3.13 -21.41 -3.59
CA VAL A 259 2.43 -20.18 -4.03
C VAL A 259 3.31 -18.94 -3.82
N TYR A 260 4.05 -18.89 -2.72
CA TYR A 260 5.01 -17.82 -2.48
C TYR A 260 6.16 -17.79 -3.49
N SER A 261 6.70 -18.96 -3.84
CA SER A 261 7.72 -19.08 -4.90
C SER A 261 7.20 -18.54 -6.23
N ILE A 262 5.97 -18.91 -6.63
CA ILE A 262 5.31 -18.39 -7.84
C ILE A 262 5.19 -16.86 -7.79
N LYS A 263 4.67 -16.31 -6.68
CA LYS A 263 4.49 -14.87 -6.48
C LYS A 263 5.80 -14.10 -6.67
N GLY A 264 6.87 -14.57 -6.05
CA GLY A 264 8.15 -13.88 -6.01
C GLY A 264 9.13 -14.24 -7.14
N LYS A 265 8.81 -15.27 -7.94
CA LYS A 265 9.76 -15.95 -8.84
C LYS A 265 11.06 -16.34 -8.11
N ASN A 266 10.91 -16.81 -6.87
CA ASN A 266 12.03 -17.16 -6.02
C ASN A 266 12.35 -18.65 -6.18
N PRO A 267 13.61 -19.05 -6.41
CA PRO A 267 14.03 -20.44 -6.35
C PRO A 267 13.69 -21.10 -5.02
N VAL A 268 13.38 -22.39 -5.10
CA VAL A 268 13.15 -23.26 -3.93
C VAL A 268 13.81 -24.61 -4.15
N ASN A 269 14.20 -25.26 -3.06
CA ASN A 269 14.59 -26.67 -3.09
C ASN A 269 13.35 -27.50 -2.77
N ILE A 270 13.00 -28.41 -3.68
CA ILE A 270 11.91 -29.36 -3.46
C ILE A 270 12.47 -30.76 -3.25
N THR A 271 11.80 -31.55 -2.42
CA THR A 271 12.00 -32.98 -2.31
C THR A 271 10.74 -33.67 -2.81
N VAL A 272 10.87 -34.47 -3.86
CA VAL A 272 9.77 -35.24 -4.46
C VAL A 272 10.05 -36.73 -4.34
N GLU A 273 9.01 -37.51 -4.08
CA GLU A 273 9.10 -38.96 -4.16
C GLU A 273 8.66 -39.42 -5.55
N LYS A 274 9.57 -40.06 -6.28
CA LYS A 274 9.31 -40.62 -7.60
C LYS A 274 9.80 -42.06 -7.64
N ASP A 275 8.89 -42.99 -7.91
CA ASP A 275 9.19 -44.43 -7.98
C ASP A 275 9.87 -44.97 -6.71
N GLY A 276 9.53 -44.42 -5.53
CA GLY A 276 10.11 -44.77 -4.23
C GLY A 276 11.50 -44.18 -3.95
N VAL A 277 12.00 -43.30 -4.83
CA VAL A 277 13.26 -42.58 -4.65
C VAL A 277 12.98 -41.10 -4.37
N GLU A 278 13.64 -40.56 -3.35
CA GLU A 278 13.59 -39.13 -3.06
C GLU A 278 14.58 -38.37 -3.93
N LEU A 279 14.09 -37.38 -4.66
CA LEU A 279 14.88 -36.50 -5.50
C LEU A 279 14.81 -35.08 -4.93
N GLU A 280 15.96 -34.51 -4.57
CA GLU A 280 16.10 -33.11 -4.18
C GLU A 280 16.56 -32.29 -5.38
N GLN A 281 15.84 -31.21 -5.71
CA GLN A 281 16.13 -30.38 -6.87
C GLN A 281 15.90 -28.90 -6.55
N GLU A 282 16.80 -28.04 -7.05
CA GLU A 282 16.61 -26.59 -7.05
C GLU A 282 15.81 -26.17 -8.28
N VAL A 283 14.65 -25.57 -8.05
CA VAL A 283 13.66 -25.30 -9.08
C VAL A 283 13.06 -23.89 -8.97
N LEU A 284 12.55 -23.40 -10.10
CA LEU A 284 11.61 -22.30 -10.17
C LEU A 284 10.19 -22.86 -10.29
N VAL A 285 9.29 -22.49 -9.39
CA VAL A 285 7.85 -22.76 -9.55
C VAL A 285 7.24 -21.63 -10.38
N PHE A 286 6.58 -21.95 -11.49
CA PHE A 286 6.10 -20.92 -12.41
C PHE A 286 4.60 -20.97 -12.71
N ASP A 287 3.90 -22.06 -12.37
CA ASP A 287 2.48 -22.21 -12.61
C ASP A 287 1.87 -23.29 -11.68
N ASN A 288 0.55 -23.26 -11.53
CA ASN A 288 -0.20 -24.30 -10.85
C ASN A 288 -1.56 -24.50 -11.53
N TYR A 289 -2.07 -25.74 -11.51
CA TYR A 289 -3.38 -26.07 -12.03
C TYR A 289 -4.04 -27.15 -11.19
N SER A 290 -5.35 -27.34 -11.39
CA SER A 290 -6.07 -28.46 -10.81
C SER A 290 -6.55 -29.37 -11.93
N ASP A 291 -6.39 -30.66 -11.75
CA ASP A 291 -6.98 -31.69 -12.61
C ASP A 291 -7.63 -32.74 -11.72
N GLN A 292 -8.91 -33.02 -11.96
CA GLN A 292 -9.72 -33.97 -11.17
C GLN A 292 -9.67 -33.75 -9.65
N GLY A 293 -9.53 -32.50 -9.20
CA GLY A 293 -9.48 -32.13 -7.78
C GLY A 293 -8.09 -32.27 -7.14
N GLN A 294 -7.11 -32.82 -7.87
CA GLN A 294 -5.71 -32.84 -7.44
C GLN A 294 -5.03 -31.54 -7.86
N SER A 295 -4.24 -30.94 -6.96
CA SER A 295 -3.43 -29.76 -7.29
C SER A 295 -2.08 -30.19 -7.88
N TYR A 296 -1.69 -29.60 -9.00
CA TYR A 296 -0.40 -29.79 -9.66
C TYR A 296 0.38 -28.48 -9.69
N TYR A 297 1.70 -28.61 -9.58
CA TYR A 297 2.63 -27.49 -9.69
C TYR A 297 3.61 -27.73 -10.83
N LYS A 298 3.86 -26.70 -11.63
CA LYS A 298 4.86 -26.73 -12.69
C LYS A 298 6.17 -26.12 -12.22
N PHE A 299 7.24 -26.82 -12.51
CA PHE A 299 8.58 -26.51 -12.08
C PHE A 299 9.51 -26.45 -13.28
N ARG A 300 10.53 -25.59 -13.19
CA ARG A 300 11.67 -25.58 -14.09
C ARG A 300 12.95 -25.78 -13.27
N VAL A 301 13.73 -26.79 -13.59
CA VAL A 301 15.05 -27.01 -12.98
C VAL A 301 15.98 -25.88 -13.36
N LEU A 302 16.68 -25.29 -12.39
CA LEU A 302 17.57 -24.16 -12.69
C LEU A 302 18.79 -24.55 -13.52
N GLU A 303 19.39 -25.71 -13.26
CA GLU A 303 20.59 -26.17 -13.96
C GLU A 303 20.31 -26.64 -15.39
N SER A 304 19.29 -27.48 -15.59
CA SER A 304 19.01 -28.08 -16.90
C SER A 304 18.00 -27.32 -17.74
N GLY A 305 17.18 -26.46 -17.12
CA GLY A 305 16.02 -25.81 -17.76
C GLY A 305 14.86 -26.77 -18.05
N GLU A 306 14.96 -28.04 -17.62
CA GLU A 306 13.90 -29.04 -17.80
C GLU A 306 12.64 -28.64 -17.04
N GLU A 307 11.48 -28.85 -17.65
CA GLU A 307 10.18 -28.56 -17.06
C GLU A 307 9.42 -29.84 -16.74
N PHE A 308 8.79 -29.86 -15.58
CA PHE A 308 7.93 -30.97 -15.15
C PHE A 308 6.78 -30.47 -14.28
N ALA A 309 5.80 -31.35 -14.07
CA ALA A 309 4.71 -31.11 -13.16
C ALA A 309 4.61 -32.26 -12.16
N TYR A 310 4.45 -31.93 -10.87
CA TYR A 310 4.16 -32.91 -9.82
C TYR A 310 2.83 -32.59 -9.15
N PRO A 311 2.04 -33.60 -8.80
CA PRO A 311 0.91 -33.40 -7.90
C PRO A 311 1.45 -33.00 -6.53
N LEU A 312 0.70 -32.17 -5.81
CA LEU A 312 1.08 -31.71 -4.48
C LEU A 312 1.32 -32.88 -3.50
N SER A 313 0.62 -34.00 -3.67
CA SER A 313 0.79 -35.23 -2.88
C SER A 313 2.20 -35.82 -2.93
N ASP A 314 2.92 -35.61 -4.02
CA ASP A 314 4.24 -36.21 -4.26
C ASP A 314 5.38 -35.32 -3.74
N ILE A 315 5.06 -34.08 -3.34
CA ILE A 315 6.01 -33.11 -2.82
C ILE A 315 6.09 -33.28 -1.31
N LYS A 316 7.20 -33.83 -0.82
CA LYS A 316 7.43 -34.07 0.62
C LYS A 316 7.93 -32.85 1.36
N GLN A 317 8.75 -32.04 0.71
CA GLN A 317 9.38 -30.89 1.34
C GLN A 317 9.60 -29.76 0.34
N VAL A 318 9.48 -28.52 0.82
CA VAL A 318 9.88 -27.30 0.12
C VAL A 318 10.68 -26.44 1.09
N LYS A 319 11.93 -26.14 0.72
CA LYS A 319 12.81 -25.22 1.45
C LYS A 319 12.95 -23.95 0.62
N THR A 320 12.65 -22.81 1.24
CA THR A 320 12.83 -21.50 0.60
C THR A 320 14.26 -21.00 0.82
N ALA A 321 14.76 -20.11 -0.05
CA ALA A 321 16.09 -19.49 0.13
C ALA A 321 16.30 -18.81 1.49
N ARG A 322 15.21 -18.44 2.18
CA ARG A 322 15.24 -17.91 3.55
C ARG A 322 15.62 -18.96 4.59
N GLU A 323 15.21 -20.21 4.39
CA GLU A 323 15.45 -21.35 5.29
C GLU A 323 16.81 -22.01 5.05
N ASN A 324 17.46 -21.75 3.91
CA ASN A 324 18.82 -22.25 3.61
C ASN A 324 19.94 -21.41 4.26
N ARG A 325 19.60 -20.33 4.99
CA ARG A 325 20.56 -19.40 5.62
C ARG A 325 20.67 -19.57 7.14
N ASP A 326 19.82 -20.40 7.73
CA ASP A 326 19.83 -20.78 9.15
C ASP A 326 20.44 -22.18 9.32
#